data_AF-A0A8S3R5W5-F1
#
_entry.id   AF-A0A8S3R5W5-F1
#
_cell.length_a   1.000
_cell.length_b   1.000
_cell.length_c   1.000
_cell.angle_alpha   90.00
_cell.angle_beta   90.00
_cell.angle_gamma   90.00
#
_symmetry.space_group_name_H-M   'P 1'
#
loop_
_entity.id
_entity.type
_entity.pdbx_description
1 polymer ?
#
loop_
_entity_poly.entity_id
_entity_poly.type
_entity_poly.pdbx_seq_one_letter_code
_entity_poly.pdbx_strand_id
1 'polypeptide(L)'
;MKHMAEQKYGLKLIESHLPSQTLEQGLDVLEIMRNIHVFVSKFLYNVNNQIFVEKSSNNKHLNTINIRHIANSIRTHGTGIMNTTVNFTYQFLRKKFFIFSQFLFDEHVKSKLIKDWKFFKENHLQTDQKYPFERAEKFNKQIRNLGLTPDGESYLDQFRTLITQIGNAMGYIRMIRSGGLHCCSNAIRFVPDLEDIVNFEELCKEEGLSLECQTAAKNLDNVVNNLVQNFAEGTEYFKMLVDVFAPEFRNTKNMHLRNFFVILPPLEQVAKQQQAMSGRPDEKLQQTMTLTIKRLDQYIQEYDLFYYSLSSARIFFRADKTAAEESEEKEKDVSSSTAPADSSSSTQSSTA
;
A
#
# COMPACT_ATOMS: atom_id res chain seq x y z
N MET A 1 13.16 40.32 11.22
CA MET A 1 12.82 41.77 11.23
C MET A 1 12.24 42.24 12.56
N LYS A 2 11.22 41.59 13.16
CA LYS A 2 10.64 42.00 14.46
C LYS A 2 11.67 42.15 15.60
N HIS A 3 12.41 41.09 15.91
CA HIS A 3 13.45 41.14 16.95
C HIS A 3 14.55 42.16 16.66
N MET A 4 14.87 42.35 15.38
CA MET A 4 15.88 43.34 14.96
C MET A 4 15.39 44.78 15.13
N ALA A 5 14.09 45.04 14.89
CA ALA A 5 13.47 46.34 15.11
C ALA A 5 13.31 46.66 16.60
N GLU A 6 13.02 45.65 17.42
CA GLU A 6 12.94 45.78 18.87
C GLU A 6 14.31 46.03 19.49
N GLN A 7 15.33 45.26 19.13
CA GLN A 7 16.70 45.44 19.64
C GLN A 7 17.33 46.77 19.20
N LYS A 8 17.10 47.22 17.97
CA LYS A 8 17.83 48.35 17.39
C LYS A 8 17.08 49.68 17.50
N TYR A 9 15.75 49.65 17.59
CA TYR A 9 14.92 50.86 17.57
C TYR A 9 13.89 50.91 18.71
N GLY A 10 13.82 49.91 19.60
CA GLY A 10 12.86 49.88 20.71
C GLY A 10 11.39 49.81 20.28
N LEU A 11 11.14 49.47 19.01
CA LEU A 11 9.80 49.47 18.43
C LEU A 11 9.12 48.13 18.71
N LYS A 12 8.05 48.15 19.52
CA LYS A 12 7.10 47.03 19.64
C LYS A 12 6.22 46.95 18.40
N LEU A 13 6.66 46.15 17.43
CA LEU A 13 5.85 45.84 16.25
C LEU A 13 4.72 44.88 16.63
N ILE A 14 3.55 45.10 16.02
CA ILE A 14 2.39 44.20 16.10
C ILE A 14 2.80 42.77 15.76
N GLU A 15 2.23 41.79 16.46
CA GLU A 15 2.39 40.39 16.10
C GLU A 15 1.95 40.19 14.66
N SER A 16 2.93 39.91 13.80
CA SER A 16 2.67 39.44 12.46
C SER A 16 2.12 38.03 12.59
N HIS A 17 0.82 37.90 12.82
CA HIS A 17 0.07 36.68 12.55
C HIS A 17 0.02 36.50 11.04
N LEU A 18 1.19 36.37 10.40
CA LEU A 18 1.26 35.79 9.08
C LEU A 18 0.82 34.34 9.28
N PRO A 19 -0.21 33.88 8.55
CA PRO A 19 -0.50 32.46 8.52
C PRO A 19 0.82 31.72 8.27
N SER A 20 1.04 30.61 8.95
CA SER A 20 2.19 29.73 8.73
C SER A 20 2.13 29.04 7.35
N GLN A 21 1.84 29.81 6.29
CA GLN A 21 1.86 29.44 4.90
C GLN A 21 3.31 29.46 4.44
N THR A 22 3.89 28.27 4.36
CA THR A 22 5.06 28.00 3.53
C THR A 22 4.74 28.34 2.07
N LEU A 23 5.75 28.83 1.33
CA LEU A 23 5.67 29.25 -0.08
C LEU A 23 5.20 28.15 -1.07
N GLU A 24 5.09 26.89 -0.62
CA GLU A 24 4.51 25.79 -1.41
C GLU A 24 2.98 25.96 -1.50
N GLN A 25 2.52 26.79 -2.44
CA GLN A 25 1.11 26.86 -2.89
C GLN A 25 0.73 25.56 -3.61
N GLY A 26 0.49 24.50 -2.84
CA GLY A 26 -0.12 23.26 -3.32
C GLY A 26 -1.65 23.27 -3.18
N LEU A 27 -2.32 22.33 -3.85
CA LEU A 27 -3.76 22.06 -3.67
C LEU A 27 -4.09 21.77 -2.21
N ASP A 28 -5.09 22.46 -1.66
CA ASP A 28 -5.51 22.30 -0.26
C ASP A 28 -6.31 20.99 -0.09
N VAL A 29 -6.04 20.26 1.01
CA VAL A 29 -6.80 19.09 1.46
C VAL A 29 -8.31 19.35 1.44
N LEU A 30 -8.77 20.52 1.88
CA LEU A 30 -10.20 20.84 1.91
C LEU A 30 -10.82 20.96 0.51
N GLU A 31 -10.06 21.44 -0.48
CA GLU A 31 -10.50 21.51 -1.86
C GLU A 31 -10.56 20.12 -2.49
N ILE A 32 -9.55 19.30 -2.24
CA ILE A 32 -9.49 17.91 -2.67
C ILE A 32 -10.66 17.12 -2.07
N MET A 33 -10.93 17.29 -0.78
CA MET A 33 -12.02 16.63 -0.07
C MET A 33 -13.39 16.97 -0.69
N ARG A 34 -13.66 18.25 -0.96
CA ARG A 34 -14.91 18.70 -1.60
C ARG A 34 -15.07 18.13 -3.02
N ASN A 35 -13.96 17.99 -3.74
CA ASN A 35 -13.94 17.53 -5.13
C ASN A 35 -13.31 16.15 -5.31
N ILE A 36 -13.50 15.25 -4.33
CA ILE A 36 -12.81 13.94 -4.30
C ILE A 36 -13.05 13.13 -5.58
N HIS A 37 -14.24 13.24 -6.16
CA HIS A 37 -14.63 12.57 -7.41
C HIS A 37 -13.83 13.05 -8.64
N VAL A 38 -13.48 14.33 -8.70
CA VAL A 38 -12.61 14.89 -9.74
C VAL A 38 -11.17 14.46 -9.47
N PHE A 39 -10.72 14.57 -8.22
CA PHE A 39 -9.35 14.26 -7.81
C PHE A 39 -8.96 12.83 -8.16
N VAL A 40 -9.72 11.84 -7.70
CA VAL A 40 -9.44 10.40 -7.96
C VAL A 40 -9.50 10.01 -9.43
N SER A 41 -10.15 10.83 -10.26
CA SER A 41 -10.25 10.61 -11.71
C SER A 41 -9.05 11.23 -12.45
N LYS A 42 -8.61 12.42 -12.02
CA LYS A 42 -7.55 13.20 -12.67
C LYS A 42 -6.14 12.88 -12.19
N PHE A 43 -5.97 12.35 -10.99
CA PHE A 43 -4.66 12.05 -10.42
C PHE A 43 -4.36 10.55 -10.42
N LEU A 44 -3.07 10.21 -10.37
CA LEU A 44 -2.56 8.85 -10.19
C LEU A 44 -1.68 8.80 -8.95
N TYR A 45 -1.92 7.81 -8.09
CA TYR A 45 -1.13 7.60 -6.90
C TYR A 45 0.10 6.73 -7.20
N ASN A 46 1.29 7.24 -6.90
CA ASN A 46 2.50 6.45 -6.83
C ASN A 46 2.72 5.99 -5.38
N VAL A 47 2.54 4.69 -5.16
CA VAL A 47 2.68 4.05 -3.84
C VAL A 47 4.11 4.13 -3.29
N ASN A 48 5.12 4.00 -4.17
CA ASN A 48 6.53 3.96 -3.77
C ASN A 48 6.98 5.31 -3.21
N ASN A 49 6.64 6.37 -3.93
CA ASN A 49 7.07 7.72 -3.58
C ASN A 49 6.04 8.48 -2.74
N GLN A 50 4.87 7.87 -2.48
CA GLN A 50 3.72 8.49 -1.81
C GLN A 50 3.41 9.89 -2.37
N ILE A 51 3.27 9.97 -3.69
CA ILE A 51 3.00 11.20 -4.45
C ILE A 51 1.81 11.00 -5.38
N PHE A 52 0.94 12.00 -5.48
CA PHE A 52 -0.04 12.06 -6.57
C PHE A 52 0.51 12.89 -7.71
N VAL A 53 0.30 12.40 -8.93
CA VAL A 53 0.66 13.10 -10.16
C VAL A 53 -0.59 13.22 -11.02
N GLU A 54 -0.83 14.41 -11.56
CA GLU A 54 -1.93 14.65 -12.50
C GLU A 54 -1.73 13.84 -13.80
N LYS A 55 -2.79 13.20 -14.30
CA LYS A 55 -2.74 12.37 -15.52
C LYS A 55 -2.46 13.19 -16.77
N SER A 56 -3.11 14.34 -16.87
CA SER A 56 -3.06 15.23 -18.02
C SER A 56 -3.35 16.64 -17.53
N SER A 57 -2.49 17.58 -17.90
CA SER A 57 -2.66 19.00 -17.59
C SER A 57 -2.77 19.79 -18.89
N ASN A 58 -3.57 20.85 -18.86
CA ASN A 58 -3.59 21.84 -19.94
C ASN A 58 -2.35 22.75 -19.89
N ASN A 59 -1.58 22.70 -18.80
CA ASN A 59 -0.35 23.45 -18.62
C ASN A 59 0.87 22.63 -19.04
N LYS A 60 2.02 23.29 -19.26
CA LYS A 60 3.30 22.64 -19.55
C LYS A 60 3.82 21.73 -18.42
N HIS A 61 3.25 21.82 -17.23
CA HIS A 61 3.65 21.06 -16.06
C HIS A 61 2.46 20.33 -15.46
N LEU A 62 2.72 19.12 -14.95
CA LEU A 62 1.75 18.33 -14.21
C LEU A 62 1.73 18.75 -12.75
N ASN A 63 0.54 18.88 -12.18
CA ASN A 63 0.41 19.13 -10.76
C ASN A 63 0.79 17.88 -9.94
N THR A 64 1.47 18.10 -8.81
CA THR A 64 1.84 17.02 -7.89
C THR A 64 1.41 17.33 -6.47
N ILE A 65 1.03 16.29 -5.73
CA ILE A 65 0.64 16.41 -4.33
C ILE A 65 1.51 15.49 -3.50
N ASN A 66 2.28 16.11 -2.60
CA ASN A 66 3.22 15.48 -1.69
C ASN A 66 2.69 15.49 -0.26
N ILE A 67 3.30 14.66 0.59
CA ILE A 67 3.06 14.63 2.03
C ILE A 67 3.20 16.02 2.66
N ARG A 68 4.13 16.85 2.17
CA ARG A 68 4.34 18.22 2.66
C ARG A 68 3.14 19.13 2.43
N HIS A 69 2.52 19.08 1.26
CA HIS A 69 1.30 19.87 0.98
C HIS A 69 0.18 19.50 1.94
N ILE A 70 -0.02 18.20 2.19
CA ILE A 70 -1.01 17.71 3.14
C ILE A 70 -0.68 18.14 4.58
N ALA A 71 0.58 18.04 5.00
CA ALA A 71 1.02 18.50 6.32
C ALA A 71 0.82 20.01 6.50
N ASN A 72 1.00 20.81 5.44
CA ASN A 72 0.76 22.26 5.47
C ASN A 72 -0.73 22.57 5.61
N SER A 73 -1.61 21.86 4.89
CA SER A 73 -3.07 21.97 5.08
C SER A 73 -3.49 21.60 6.51
N ILE A 74 -2.94 20.52 7.08
CA ILE A 74 -3.22 20.12 8.46
C ILE A 74 -2.71 21.16 9.46
N ARG A 75 -1.54 21.77 9.22
CA ARG A 75 -1.04 22.87 10.05
C ARG A 75 -1.94 24.11 10.00
N THR A 76 -2.56 24.36 8.85
CA THR A 76 -3.38 25.56 8.63
C THR A 76 -4.77 25.41 9.22
N HIS A 77 -5.40 24.24 9.04
CA HIS A 77 -6.79 24.00 9.42
C HIS A 77 -6.96 23.13 10.68
N GLY A 78 -5.86 22.62 11.24
CA GLY A 78 -5.85 21.74 12.42
C GLY A 78 -6.02 20.25 12.07
N THR A 79 -5.73 19.39 13.05
CA THR A 79 -5.80 17.92 12.90
C THR A 79 -7.23 17.41 12.68
N GLY A 80 -8.26 18.15 13.09
CA GLY A 80 -9.67 17.80 12.89
C GLY A 80 -10.09 17.61 11.42
N ILE A 81 -9.38 18.22 10.46
CA ILE A 81 -9.66 17.99 9.03
C ILE A 81 -9.37 16.55 8.60
N MET A 82 -8.48 15.84 9.30
CA MET A 82 -8.08 14.47 8.95
C MET A 82 -9.27 13.52 9.08
N ASN A 83 -9.94 13.53 10.24
CA ASN A 83 -11.12 12.69 10.51
C ASN A 83 -12.26 13.01 9.53
N THR A 84 -12.48 14.29 9.25
CA THR A 84 -13.49 14.75 8.29
C THR A 84 -13.18 14.23 6.88
N THR A 85 -11.92 14.36 6.45
CA THR A 85 -11.46 13.89 5.13
C THR A 85 -11.59 12.38 4.98
N VAL A 86 -11.24 11.62 6.02
CA VAL A 86 -11.41 10.16 6.05
C VAL A 86 -12.88 9.78 5.93
N ASN A 87 -13.79 10.48 6.64
CA ASN A 87 -15.23 10.24 6.54
C ASN A 87 -15.79 10.52 5.13
N PHE A 88 -15.44 11.66 4.51
CA PHE A 88 -15.83 11.95 3.13
C PHE A 88 -15.31 10.89 2.15
N THR A 89 -14.06 10.47 2.32
CA THR A 89 -13.47 9.43 1.49
C THR A 89 -14.15 8.07 1.71
N TYR A 90 -14.52 7.74 2.95
CA TYR A 90 -15.32 6.57 3.27
C TYR A 90 -16.67 6.57 2.56
N GLN A 91 -17.41 7.69 2.58
CA GLN A 91 -18.69 7.82 1.87
C GLN A 91 -18.51 7.64 0.36
N PHE A 92 -17.43 8.18 -0.20
CA PHE A 92 -17.08 7.99 -1.60
C PHE A 92 -16.78 6.51 -1.91
N LEU A 93 -15.95 5.86 -1.09
CA LEU A 93 -15.61 4.44 -1.21
C LEU A 93 -16.85 3.56 -1.13
N ARG A 94 -17.77 3.81 -0.21
CA ARG A 94 -19.04 3.07 -0.09
C ARG A 94 -19.84 3.11 -1.40
N LYS A 95 -19.97 4.28 -2.02
CA LYS A 95 -20.66 4.41 -3.33
C LYS A 95 -19.93 3.65 -4.43
N LYS A 96 -18.59 3.71 -4.48
CA LYS A 96 -17.79 3.01 -5.48
C LYS A 96 -17.79 1.50 -5.29
N PHE A 97 -17.75 1.02 -4.05
CA PHE A 97 -17.85 -0.40 -3.72
C PHE A 97 -19.23 -0.98 -4.03
N PHE A 98 -20.29 -0.19 -3.95
CA PHE A 98 -21.60 -0.59 -4.43
C PHE A 98 -21.59 -0.85 -5.95
N ILE A 99 -21.06 0.08 -6.74
CA ILE A 99 -20.91 -0.10 -8.20
C ILE A 99 -20.02 -1.30 -8.52
N PHE A 100 -18.92 -1.46 -7.78
CA PHE A 100 -18.01 -2.61 -7.90
C PHE A 100 -18.74 -3.93 -7.65
N SER A 101 -19.60 -3.98 -6.63
CA SER A 101 -20.39 -5.16 -6.32
C SER A 101 -21.43 -5.45 -7.40
N GLN A 102 -22.11 -4.43 -7.93
CA GLN A 102 -23.05 -4.59 -9.04
C GLN A 102 -22.37 -5.14 -10.30
N PHE A 103 -21.18 -4.64 -10.63
CA PHE A 103 -20.41 -5.14 -11.77
C PHE A 103 -20.08 -6.63 -11.66
N LEU A 104 -19.65 -7.09 -10.48
CA LEU A 104 -19.34 -8.50 -10.24
C LEU A 104 -20.60 -9.37 -10.08
N PHE A 105 -21.75 -8.76 -9.80
CA PHE A 105 -23.03 -9.46 -9.69
C PHE A 105 -23.66 -9.74 -11.06
N ASP A 106 -23.34 -8.94 -12.08
CA ASP A 106 -23.81 -9.11 -13.46
C ASP A 106 -23.64 -10.56 -13.93
N GLU A 107 -24.72 -11.17 -14.40
CA GLU A 107 -24.74 -12.58 -14.79
C GLU A 107 -23.75 -12.88 -15.92
N HIS A 108 -23.56 -11.93 -16.84
CA HIS A 108 -22.60 -12.08 -17.92
C HIS A 108 -21.17 -12.07 -17.39
N VAL A 109 -20.83 -11.30 -16.37
CA VAL A 109 -19.47 -11.28 -15.78
C VAL A 109 -19.27 -12.47 -14.84
N LYS A 110 -20.19 -12.63 -13.87
CA LYS A 110 -20.18 -13.67 -12.84
C LYS A 110 -20.06 -15.07 -13.43
N SER A 111 -20.84 -15.38 -14.47
CA SER A 111 -20.83 -16.72 -15.07
C SER A 111 -19.49 -17.08 -15.73
N LYS A 112 -18.78 -16.09 -16.29
CA LYS A 112 -17.44 -16.35 -16.88
C LYS A 112 -16.38 -16.47 -15.80
N LEU A 113 -16.44 -15.64 -14.76
CA LEU A 113 -15.53 -15.78 -13.60
C LEU A 113 -15.64 -17.16 -12.94
N ILE A 114 -16.87 -17.69 -12.80
CA ILE A 114 -17.07 -19.05 -12.24
C ILE A 114 -16.47 -20.12 -13.15
N LYS A 115 -16.63 -20.00 -14.49
CA LYS A 115 -16.06 -20.95 -15.46
C LYS A 115 -14.53 -20.94 -15.43
N ASP A 116 -13.93 -19.76 -15.36
CA ASP A 116 -12.48 -19.62 -15.27
C ASP A 116 -11.93 -20.12 -13.93
N TRP A 117 -12.66 -19.87 -12.83
CA TRP A 117 -12.29 -20.40 -11.52
C TRP A 117 -12.30 -21.93 -11.47
N LYS A 118 -13.33 -22.57 -12.03
CA LYS A 118 -13.41 -24.04 -12.13
C LYS A 118 -12.23 -24.59 -12.92
N PHE A 119 -11.93 -24.01 -14.07
CA PHE A 119 -10.79 -24.43 -14.86
C PHE A 119 -9.46 -24.27 -14.11
N PHE A 120 -9.26 -23.15 -13.41
CA PHE A 120 -8.05 -22.96 -12.62
C PHE A 120 -7.93 -24.03 -11.53
N LYS A 121 -9.00 -24.33 -10.79
CA LYS A 121 -9.00 -25.41 -9.80
C LYS A 121 -8.65 -26.78 -10.40
N GLU A 122 -9.13 -27.08 -11.60
CA GLU A 122 -8.86 -28.37 -12.25
C GLU A 122 -7.44 -28.47 -12.83
N ASN A 123 -6.86 -27.36 -13.27
CA ASN A 123 -5.62 -27.36 -14.08
C ASN A 123 -4.43 -26.61 -13.44
N HIS A 124 -4.57 -26.10 -12.21
CA HIS A 124 -3.52 -25.32 -11.53
C HIS A 124 -2.20 -26.10 -11.39
N LEU A 125 -2.25 -27.41 -11.17
CA LEU A 125 -1.04 -28.25 -11.09
C LEU A 125 -0.32 -28.39 -12.44
N GLN A 126 -1.07 -28.46 -13.54
CA GLN A 126 -0.51 -28.57 -14.90
C GLN A 126 0.03 -27.24 -15.42
N THR A 127 -0.48 -26.12 -14.89
CA THR A 127 -0.13 -24.78 -15.35
C THR A 127 0.87 -24.09 -14.43
N ASP A 128 1.52 -24.82 -13.52
CA ASP A 128 2.46 -24.26 -12.53
C ASP A 128 1.84 -23.10 -11.73
N GLN A 129 0.55 -23.24 -11.38
CA GLN A 129 -0.28 -22.21 -10.73
C GLN A 129 -0.41 -20.88 -11.49
N LYS A 130 -0.03 -20.83 -12.77
CA LYS A 130 -0.14 -19.64 -13.62
C LYS A 130 -1.48 -19.59 -14.32
N TYR A 131 -1.98 -18.38 -14.54
CA TYR A 131 -3.18 -18.16 -15.35
C TYR A 131 -2.79 -18.10 -16.84
N PRO A 132 -3.31 -18.97 -17.73
CA PRO A 132 -2.93 -19.00 -19.14
C PRO A 132 -3.23 -17.69 -19.88
N PHE A 133 -2.27 -17.22 -20.69
CA PHE A 133 -2.40 -15.96 -21.43
C PHE A 133 -3.58 -15.96 -22.41
N GLU A 134 -3.76 -17.03 -23.17
CA GLU A 134 -4.82 -17.17 -24.18
C GLU A 134 -6.23 -17.11 -23.58
N ARG A 135 -6.40 -17.57 -22.32
CA ARG A 135 -7.70 -17.52 -21.64
C ARG A 135 -8.09 -16.10 -21.27
N ALA A 136 -7.13 -15.31 -20.80
CA ALA A 136 -7.40 -13.91 -20.46
C ALA A 136 -7.72 -13.11 -21.74
N GLU A 137 -7.07 -13.42 -22.86
CA GLU A 137 -7.42 -12.80 -24.15
C GLU A 137 -8.83 -13.20 -24.61
N LYS A 138 -9.19 -14.49 -24.50
CA LYS A 138 -10.56 -14.96 -24.81
C LYS A 138 -11.60 -14.30 -23.92
N PHE A 139 -11.32 -14.16 -22.62
CA PHE A 139 -12.18 -13.48 -21.66
C PHE A 139 -12.39 -12.00 -22.05
N ASN A 140 -11.31 -11.29 -22.38
CA ASN A 140 -11.36 -9.89 -22.81
C ASN A 140 -12.18 -9.71 -24.10
N LYS A 141 -11.97 -10.57 -25.11
CA LYS A 141 -12.77 -10.56 -26.35
C LYS A 141 -14.25 -10.80 -26.07
N GLN A 142 -14.56 -11.77 -25.20
CA GLN A 142 -15.94 -12.10 -24.84
C GLN A 142 -16.65 -10.97 -24.10
N ILE A 143 -15.97 -10.25 -23.20
CA ILE A 143 -16.58 -9.11 -22.52
C ILE A 143 -16.74 -7.91 -23.45
N ARG A 144 -15.78 -7.68 -24.36
CA ARG A 144 -15.90 -6.64 -25.38
C ARG A 144 -17.12 -6.83 -26.29
N ASN A 145 -17.49 -8.09 -26.54
CA ASN A 145 -18.68 -8.44 -27.35
C ASN A 145 -20.01 -8.16 -26.64
N LEU A 146 -20.03 -7.88 -25.32
CA LEU A 146 -21.25 -7.54 -24.59
C LEU A 146 -21.73 -6.10 -24.86
N GLY A 147 -20.85 -5.26 -25.40
CA GLY A 147 -21.15 -3.87 -25.75
C GLY A 147 -20.01 -2.93 -25.39
N LEU A 148 -19.98 -1.79 -26.08
CA LEU A 148 -19.10 -0.67 -25.80
C LEU A 148 -19.95 0.53 -25.37
N THR A 149 -19.44 1.35 -24.46
CA THR A 149 -20.06 2.65 -24.19
C THR A 149 -19.96 3.59 -25.40
N PRO A 150 -20.71 4.71 -25.40
CA PRO A 150 -20.61 5.74 -26.43
C PRO A 150 -19.16 6.24 -26.64
N ASP A 151 -18.36 6.23 -25.58
CA ASP A 151 -16.95 6.63 -25.58
C ASP A 151 -15.98 5.54 -26.08
N GLY A 152 -16.50 4.38 -26.49
CA GLY A 152 -15.71 3.26 -27.00
C GLY A 152 -15.03 2.40 -25.93
N GLU A 153 -15.33 2.63 -24.64
CA GLU A 153 -14.77 1.84 -23.54
C GLU A 153 -15.50 0.52 -23.34
N SER A 154 -14.75 -0.56 -23.11
CA SER A 154 -15.35 -1.84 -22.73
C SER A 154 -15.79 -1.83 -21.25
N TYR A 155 -16.67 -2.76 -20.88
CA TYR A 155 -17.03 -2.98 -19.48
C TYR A 155 -15.81 -3.23 -18.57
N LEU A 156 -14.76 -3.88 -19.07
CA LEU A 156 -13.52 -4.07 -18.32
C LEU A 156 -12.73 -2.76 -18.14
N ASP A 157 -12.79 -1.86 -19.11
CA ASP A 157 -12.12 -0.55 -19.02
C ASP A 157 -12.79 0.34 -17.97
N GLN A 158 -14.12 0.36 -17.96
CA GLN A 158 -14.88 1.04 -16.92
C GLN A 158 -14.59 0.45 -15.54
N PHE A 159 -14.49 -0.87 -15.43
CA PHE A 159 -14.14 -1.54 -14.18
C PHE A 159 -12.70 -1.24 -13.74
N ARG A 160 -11.76 -1.14 -14.68
CA ARG A 160 -10.38 -0.71 -14.40
C ARG A 160 -10.34 0.73 -13.89
N THR A 161 -11.08 1.63 -14.52
CA THR A 161 -11.21 3.03 -14.07
C THR A 161 -11.81 3.09 -12.68
N LEU A 162 -12.82 2.27 -12.38
CA LEU A 162 -13.41 2.13 -11.05
C LEU A 162 -12.38 1.68 -10.01
N ILE A 163 -11.62 0.59 -10.28
CA ILE A 163 -10.56 0.10 -9.39
C ILE A 163 -9.49 1.17 -9.17
N THR A 164 -9.10 1.89 -10.23
CA THR A 164 -8.11 2.97 -10.15
C THR A 164 -8.60 4.10 -9.26
N GLN A 165 -9.86 4.52 -9.40
CA GLN A 165 -10.47 5.55 -8.55
C GLN A 165 -10.55 5.12 -7.08
N ILE A 166 -10.90 3.85 -6.82
CA ILE A 166 -10.89 3.26 -5.46
C ILE A 166 -9.46 3.28 -4.90
N GLY A 167 -8.48 2.83 -5.67
CA GLY A 167 -7.06 2.81 -5.29
C GLY A 167 -6.53 4.21 -5.01
N ASN A 168 -6.87 5.20 -5.83
CA ASN A 168 -6.52 6.60 -5.61
C ASN A 168 -7.16 7.16 -4.32
N ALA A 169 -8.43 6.84 -4.04
CA ALA A 169 -9.09 7.24 -2.79
C ALA A 169 -8.39 6.62 -1.56
N MET A 170 -8.00 5.34 -1.63
CA MET A 170 -7.22 4.69 -0.57
C MET A 170 -5.82 5.31 -0.42
N GLY A 171 -5.15 5.60 -1.54
CA GLY A 171 -3.87 6.31 -1.56
C GLY A 171 -3.96 7.69 -0.94
N TYR A 172 -5.09 8.37 -1.08
CA TYR A 172 -5.34 9.67 -0.47
C TYR A 172 -5.45 9.55 1.05
N ILE A 173 -6.19 8.57 1.57
CA ILE A 173 -6.23 8.29 3.02
C ILE A 173 -4.83 7.96 3.55
N ARG A 174 -4.04 7.18 2.80
CA ARG A 174 -2.64 6.91 3.15
C ARG A 174 -1.82 8.19 3.25
N MET A 175 -2.00 9.11 2.29
CA MET A 175 -1.28 10.37 2.30
C MET A 175 -1.73 11.30 3.42
N ILE A 176 -3.02 11.33 3.75
CA ILE A 176 -3.56 12.07 4.91
C ILE A 176 -2.95 11.55 6.21
N ARG A 177 -2.87 10.24 6.38
CA ARG A 177 -2.17 9.60 7.49
C ARG A 177 -0.70 10.02 7.54
N SER A 178 0.04 9.88 6.44
CA SER A 178 1.46 10.25 6.38
C SER A 178 1.68 11.75 6.64
N GLY A 179 0.79 12.62 6.14
CA GLY A 179 0.83 14.07 6.36
C GLY A 179 0.56 14.45 7.80
N GLY A 180 -0.40 13.79 8.44
CA GLY A 180 -0.67 13.96 9.88
C GLY A 180 0.50 13.53 10.73
N LEU A 181 1.07 12.35 10.44
CA LEU A 181 2.26 11.85 11.13
C LEU A 181 3.46 12.79 10.96
N HIS A 182 3.69 13.31 9.76
CA HIS A 182 4.76 14.27 9.49
C HIS A 182 4.55 15.60 10.23
N CYS A 183 3.30 16.07 10.35
CA CYS A 183 2.99 17.26 11.13
C CYS A 183 3.27 17.02 12.63
N CYS A 184 2.81 15.90 13.17
CA CYS A 184 3.01 15.55 14.59
C CYS A 184 4.48 15.29 14.90
N SER A 185 5.21 14.59 14.02
CA SER A 185 6.63 14.28 14.18
C SER A 185 7.50 15.54 14.33
N ASN A 186 7.18 16.61 13.59
CA ASN A 186 7.88 17.88 13.75
C ASN A 186 7.59 18.56 15.10
N ALA A 187 6.38 18.40 15.64
CA ALA A 187 6.00 18.98 16.92
C ALA A 187 6.57 18.20 18.12
N ILE A 188 6.61 16.87 18.04
CA ILE A 188 7.09 15.98 19.11
C ILE A 188 8.60 15.71 19.06
N ARG A 189 9.33 16.26 18.09
CA ARG A 189 10.79 16.05 17.94
C ARG A 189 11.59 16.43 19.19
N PHE A 190 11.03 17.27 20.06
CA PHE A 190 11.65 17.73 21.30
C PHE A 190 11.16 16.98 22.54
N VAL A 191 10.23 16.03 22.40
CA VAL A 191 9.73 15.16 23.47
C VAL A 191 10.61 13.90 23.49
N PRO A 192 11.38 13.64 24.57
CA PRO A 192 12.33 12.52 24.62
C PRO A 192 11.65 11.15 24.60
N ASP A 193 10.54 11.00 25.33
CA ASP A 193 9.77 9.77 25.44
C ASP A 193 8.27 10.10 25.35
N LEU A 194 7.55 9.35 24.51
CA LEU A 194 6.12 9.49 24.29
C LEU A 194 5.30 8.53 25.17
N GLU A 195 5.95 7.52 25.77
CA GLU A 195 5.32 6.54 26.65
C GLU A 195 5.41 6.98 28.13
N ASP A 196 6.47 7.70 28.51
CA ASP A 196 6.67 8.26 29.84
C ASP A 196 6.88 9.78 29.78
N ILE A 197 5.77 10.52 29.68
CA ILE A 197 5.79 11.98 29.66
C ILE A 197 5.77 12.48 31.09
N VAL A 198 6.87 13.07 31.53
CA VAL A 198 7.00 13.68 32.85
C VAL A 198 6.00 14.84 32.98
N ASN A 199 5.26 14.87 34.09
CA ASN A 199 4.30 15.94 34.38
C ASN A 199 5.04 17.21 34.81
N PHE A 200 5.03 18.24 33.95
CA PHE A 200 5.76 19.47 34.23
C PHE A 200 5.09 20.30 35.33
N GLU A 201 3.76 20.25 35.47
CA GLU A 201 3.03 20.94 36.54
C GLU A 201 3.45 20.44 37.93
N GLU A 202 3.59 19.13 38.11
CA GLU A 202 4.01 18.52 39.38
C GLU A 202 5.45 18.89 39.73
N LEU A 203 6.38 18.80 38.77
CA LEU A 203 7.78 19.22 38.97
C LEU A 203 7.89 20.69 39.35
N CYS A 204 7.09 21.57 38.73
CA CYS A 204 7.10 22.99 39.05
C CYS A 204 6.56 23.29 40.46
N LYS A 205 5.65 22.45 40.97
CA LYS A 205 5.16 22.55 42.35
C LYS A 205 6.19 22.05 43.36
N GLU A 206 6.90 20.97 43.06
CA GLU A 206 7.94 20.40 43.92
C GLU A 206 9.14 21.34 44.09
N GLU A 207 9.55 22.02 43.02
CA GLU A 207 10.63 23.03 43.04
C GLU A 207 10.20 24.38 43.62
N GLY A 208 8.90 24.59 43.91
CA GLY A 208 8.40 25.85 44.46
C GLY A 208 8.47 27.04 43.48
N LEU A 209 8.33 26.79 42.17
CA LEU A 209 8.37 27.82 41.12
C LEU A 209 7.13 28.73 41.15
N SER A 210 7.23 29.90 40.51
CA SER A 210 6.17 30.93 40.50
C SER A 210 4.84 30.42 39.93
N LEU A 211 3.73 31.08 40.30
CA LEU A 211 2.39 30.70 39.86
C LEU A 211 2.23 30.79 38.33
N GLU A 212 2.93 31.73 37.70
CA GLU A 212 2.99 31.88 36.24
C GLU A 212 3.71 30.70 35.59
N CYS A 213 4.78 30.21 36.22
CA CYS A 213 5.54 29.05 35.74
C CYS A 213 4.70 27.77 35.84
N GLN A 214 3.98 27.57 36.93
CA GLN A 214 3.03 26.46 37.09
C GLN A 214 1.91 26.50 36.04
N THR A 215 1.39 27.70 35.74
CA THR A 215 0.36 27.89 34.71
C THR A 215 0.90 27.58 33.30
N ALA A 216 2.13 27.98 33.02
CA ALA A 216 2.81 27.68 31.76
C ALA A 216 3.10 26.17 31.62
N ALA A 217 3.54 25.52 32.69
CA ALA A 217 3.78 24.08 32.75
C ALA A 217 2.50 23.28 32.48
N LYS A 218 1.38 23.65 33.12
CA LYS A 218 0.07 23.06 32.85
C LYS A 218 -0.37 23.19 31.40
N ASN A 219 -0.13 24.35 30.78
CA ASN A 219 -0.42 24.55 29.36
C ASN A 219 0.46 23.66 28.48
N LEU A 220 1.74 23.51 28.82
CA LEU A 220 2.66 22.61 28.13
C LEU A 220 2.19 21.16 28.22
N ASP A 221 1.86 20.67 29.42
CA ASP A 221 1.33 19.32 29.64
C ASP A 221 0.07 19.07 28.79
N ASN A 222 -0.87 20.02 28.77
CA ASN A 222 -2.05 19.93 27.92
C ASN A 222 -1.69 19.85 26.42
N VAL A 223 -0.72 20.63 25.95
CA VAL A 223 -0.29 20.61 24.55
C VAL A 223 0.39 19.29 24.20
N VAL A 224 1.28 18.78 25.07
CA VAL A 224 1.98 17.51 24.86
C VAL A 224 1.00 16.35 24.86
N ASN A 225 0.07 16.30 25.81
CA ASN A 225 -0.99 15.29 25.85
C ASN A 225 -1.86 15.33 24.58
N ASN A 226 -2.24 16.52 24.12
CA ASN A 226 -2.98 16.65 22.86
C ASN A 226 -2.16 16.14 21.66
N LEU A 227 -0.87 16.43 21.59
CA LEU A 227 0.00 15.94 20.50
C LEU A 227 0.10 14.41 20.49
N VAL A 228 0.21 13.79 21.67
CA VAL A 228 0.33 12.33 21.83
C VAL A 228 -0.97 11.62 21.45
N GLN A 229 -2.12 12.14 21.88
CA GLN A 229 -3.43 11.61 21.48
C GLN A 229 -3.63 11.69 19.96
N ASN A 230 -3.33 12.85 19.35
CA ASN A 230 -3.41 13.02 17.90
C ASN A 230 -2.44 12.09 17.14
N PHE A 231 -1.27 11.80 17.72
CA PHE A 231 -0.31 10.86 17.13
C PHE A 231 -0.85 9.42 17.11
N ALA A 232 -1.47 8.98 18.21
CA ALA A 232 -2.05 7.64 18.32
C ALA A 232 -3.25 7.46 17.36
N GLU A 233 -4.19 8.40 17.34
CA GLU A 233 -5.39 8.35 16.48
C GLU A 233 -5.05 8.34 14.97
N GLY A 234 -3.99 9.03 14.57
CA GLY A 234 -3.55 9.13 13.17
C GLY A 234 -3.07 7.81 12.55
N THR A 235 -2.87 6.75 13.34
CA THR A 235 -2.24 5.50 12.87
C THR A 235 -3.21 4.43 12.36
N GLU A 236 -4.49 4.45 12.78
CA GLU A 236 -5.41 3.30 12.58
C GLU A 236 -6.49 3.48 11.49
N TYR A 237 -6.47 4.55 10.68
CA TYR A 237 -7.53 4.78 9.67
C TYR A 237 -7.79 3.61 8.71
N PHE A 238 -6.73 2.90 8.28
CA PHE A 238 -6.90 1.73 7.41
C PHE A 238 -7.57 0.55 8.12
N LYS A 239 -7.25 0.34 9.39
CA LYS A 239 -7.85 -0.72 10.20
C LYS A 239 -9.35 -0.46 10.34
N MET A 240 -9.74 0.78 10.64
CA MET A 240 -11.14 1.20 10.67
C MET A 240 -11.87 0.91 9.35
N LEU A 241 -11.28 1.23 8.19
CA LEU A 241 -11.90 0.92 6.89
C LEU A 241 -12.03 -0.59 6.66
N VAL A 242 -11.01 -1.36 7.03
CA VAL A 242 -11.03 -2.82 6.91
C VAL A 242 -12.13 -3.41 7.79
N ASP A 243 -12.25 -2.96 9.03
CA ASP A 243 -13.24 -3.44 9.98
C ASP A 243 -14.68 -3.14 9.53
N VAL A 244 -14.89 -2.02 8.84
CA VAL A 244 -16.20 -1.65 8.29
C VAL A 244 -16.54 -2.41 7.00
N PHE A 245 -15.60 -2.52 6.06
CA PHE A 245 -15.89 -3.10 4.74
C PHE A 245 -15.71 -4.63 4.68
N ALA A 246 -14.81 -5.22 5.46
CA ALA A 246 -14.54 -6.65 5.40
C ALA A 246 -15.77 -7.52 5.78
N PRO A 247 -16.57 -7.21 6.81
CA PRO A 247 -17.79 -7.96 7.13
C PRO A 247 -18.80 -7.90 5.97
N GLU A 248 -18.99 -6.73 5.37
CA GLU A 248 -19.91 -6.52 4.25
C GLU A 248 -19.51 -7.35 3.02
N PHE A 249 -18.21 -7.39 2.69
CA PHE A 249 -17.72 -8.19 1.56
C PHE A 249 -17.71 -9.70 1.82
N ARG A 250 -17.58 -10.12 3.08
CA ARG A 250 -17.58 -11.55 3.46
C ARG A 250 -18.98 -12.11 3.69
N ASN A 251 -20.01 -11.26 3.69
CA ASN A 251 -21.40 -11.65 3.86
C ASN A 251 -21.83 -12.69 2.81
N THR A 252 -22.66 -13.66 3.20
CA THR A 252 -23.19 -14.72 2.33
C THR A 252 -24.06 -14.17 1.19
N LYS A 253 -24.62 -12.96 1.32
CA LYS A 253 -25.30 -12.28 0.21
C LYS A 253 -24.36 -11.85 -0.92
N ASN A 254 -23.07 -11.68 -0.61
CA ASN A 254 -22.05 -11.15 -1.51
C ASN A 254 -21.05 -12.23 -1.98
N MET A 255 -21.49 -13.47 -2.18
CA MET A 255 -20.60 -14.56 -2.62
C MET A 255 -19.89 -14.30 -3.95
N HIS A 256 -20.50 -13.51 -4.84
CA HIS A 256 -19.91 -13.13 -6.14
C HIS A 256 -18.58 -12.39 -5.99
N LEU A 257 -18.40 -11.65 -4.90
CA LEU A 257 -17.15 -10.91 -4.62
C LEU A 257 -15.96 -11.83 -4.33
N ARG A 258 -16.21 -13.07 -3.87
CA ARG A 258 -15.12 -14.02 -3.61
C ARG A 258 -14.34 -14.35 -4.86
N ASN A 259 -14.97 -14.29 -6.04
CA ASN A 259 -14.32 -14.60 -7.32
C ASN A 259 -13.61 -13.39 -7.93
N PHE A 260 -13.54 -12.24 -7.23
CA PHE A 260 -12.89 -11.04 -7.74
C PHE A 260 -11.45 -11.29 -8.17
N PHE A 261 -10.66 -12.06 -7.41
CA PHE A 261 -9.24 -12.30 -7.75
C PHE A 261 -9.05 -12.97 -9.12
N VAL A 262 -10.06 -13.67 -9.64
CA VAL A 262 -10.03 -14.34 -10.95
C VAL A 262 -10.04 -13.34 -12.11
N ILE A 263 -10.58 -12.13 -11.90
CA ILE A 263 -10.65 -11.09 -12.94
C ILE A 263 -9.33 -10.30 -13.09
N LEU A 264 -8.40 -10.44 -12.13
CA LEU A 264 -7.16 -9.66 -12.11
C LEU A 264 -6.24 -9.95 -13.31
N PRO A 265 -5.96 -11.22 -13.69
CA PRO A 265 -5.10 -11.49 -14.85
C PRO A 265 -5.67 -10.94 -16.17
N PRO A 266 -6.97 -11.11 -16.50
CA PRO A 266 -7.57 -10.47 -17.66
C PRO A 266 -7.46 -8.94 -17.65
N LEU A 267 -7.70 -8.30 -16.49
CA LEU A 267 -7.57 -6.85 -16.35
C LEU A 267 -6.14 -6.35 -16.57
N GLU A 268 -5.14 -7.07 -16.08
CA GLU A 268 -3.74 -6.69 -16.25
C GLU A 268 -3.29 -6.80 -17.72
N GLN A 269 -3.80 -7.78 -18.46
CA GLN A 269 -3.54 -7.87 -19.90
C GLN A 269 -4.12 -6.69 -20.68
N VAL A 270 -5.38 -6.31 -20.40
CA VAL A 270 -5.99 -5.11 -21.00
C VAL A 270 -5.13 -3.88 -20.71
N ALA A 271 -4.58 -3.81 -19.49
CA ALA A 271 -3.72 -2.70 -19.11
C ALA A 271 -2.43 -2.60 -19.93
N LYS A 272 -1.77 -3.73 -20.17
CA LYS A 272 -0.57 -3.80 -21.02
C LYS A 272 -0.89 -3.48 -22.48
N GLN A 273 -2.02 -3.96 -23.01
CA GLN A 273 -2.47 -3.66 -24.37
C GLN A 273 -2.79 -2.18 -24.58
N GLN A 274 -3.44 -1.53 -23.61
CA GLN A 274 -3.73 -0.09 -23.67
C GLN A 274 -2.47 0.77 -23.59
N GLN A 275 -1.48 0.40 -22.78
CA GLN A 275 -0.19 1.10 -22.76
C GLN A 275 0.55 0.97 -24.09
N ALA A 276 0.46 -0.18 -24.76
CA ALA A 276 1.03 -0.40 -26.09
C ALA A 276 0.27 0.32 -27.22
N MET A 277 -0.99 0.74 -26.98
CA MET A 277 -1.83 1.46 -27.94
C MET A 277 -1.83 2.99 -27.70
N SER A 278 -1.74 3.44 -26.43
CA SER A 278 -1.73 4.87 -26.08
C SER A 278 -0.34 5.50 -26.16
N GLY A 279 0.71 4.69 -26.13
CA GLY A 279 2.00 5.06 -26.67
C GLY A 279 2.15 4.36 -28.01
N ARG A 280 2.27 5.11 -29.12
CA ARG A 280 3.42 4.80 -29.97
C ARG A 280 4.60 5.20 -29.10
N PRO A 281 5.30 4.28 -28.42
CA PRO A 281 6.51 4.69 -27.75
C PRO A 281 7.40 5.30 -28.83
N ASP A 282 7.90 6.49 -28.60
CA ASP A 282 9.08 6.95 -29.34
C ASP A 282 10.06 5.77 -29.33
N GLU A 283 10.64 5.46 -30.48
CA GLU A 283 11.57 4.35 -30.68
C GLU A 283 12.67 4.35 -29.58
N LYS A 284 13.02 5.54 -29.10
CA LYS A 284 13.93 5.80 -27.98
C LYS A 284 13.43 5.30 -26.62
N LEU A 285 12.14 5.42 -26.30
CA LEU A 285 11.56 4.94 -25.04
C LEU A 285 11.46 3.40 -25.02
N GLN A 286 11.13 2.78 -26.17
CA GLN A 286 11.20 1.33 -26.34
C GLN A 286 12.62 0.79 -26.21
N GLN A 287 13.60 1.47 -26.83
CA GLN A 287 15.01 1.16 -26.67
C GLN A 287 15.44 1.31 -25.20
N THR A 288 15.02 2.37 -24.52
CA THR A 288 15.35 2.60 -23.10
C THR A 288 14.73 1.53 -22.18
N MET A 289 13.47 1.14 -22.39
CA MET A 289 12.85 0.04 -21.64
C MET A 289 13.56 -1.28 -21.90
N THR A 290 13.88 -1.59 -23.16
CA THR A 290 14.59 -2.82 -23.53
C THR A 290 15.99 -2.88 -22.90
N LEU A 291 16.70 -1.75 -22.88
CA LEU A 291 18.00 -1.63 -22.20
C LEU A 291 17.87 -1.78 -20.68
N THR A 292 16.79 -1.28 -20.09
CA THR A 292 16.54 -1.37 -18.65
C THR A 292 16.19 -2.80 -18.23
N ILE A 293 15.37 -3.49 -19.02
CA ILE A 293 15.04 -4.92 -18.82
C ILE A 293 16.31 -5.77 -18.98
N LYS A 294 17.09 -5.57 -20.04
CA LYS A 294 18.38 -6.28 -20.22
C LYS A 294 19.35 -6.05 -19.07
N ARG A 295 19.43 -4.82 -18.53
CA ARG A 295 20.25 -4.52 -17.34
C ARG A 295 19.73 -5.25 -16.12
N LEU A 296 18.41 -5.33 -15.94
CA LEU A 296 17.81 -6.06 -14.82
C LEU A 296 18.14 -7.56 -14.90
N ASP A 297 17.99 -8.16 -16.09
CA ASP A 297 18.33 -9.57 -16.33
C ASP A 297 19.82 -9.84 -16.09
N GLN A 298 20.69 -8.91 -16.52
CA GLN A 298 22.12 -9.00 -16.25
C GLN A 298 22.43 -8.91 -14.75
N TYR A 299 21.80 -7.99 -14.01
CA TYR A 299 21.98 -7.92 -12.55
C TYR A 299 21.48 -9.17 -11.83
N ILE A 300 20.40 -9.79 -12.30
CA ILE A 300 19.91 -11.06 -11.76
C ILE A 300 20.95 -12.17 -12.00
N GLN A 301 21.49 -12.27 -13.22
CA GLN A 301 22.56 -13.24 -13.52
C GLN A 301 23.83 -13.01 -12.69
N GLU A 302 24.24 -11.74 -12.51
CA GLU A 302 25.38 -11.38 -11.67
C GLU A 302 25.13 -11.76 -10.20
N TYR A 303 23.91 -11.56 -9.70
CA TYR A 303 23.53 -11.96 -8.36
C TYR A 303 23.51 -13.48 -8.19
N ASP A 304 23.04 -14.23 -9.17
CA ASP A 304 23.06 -15.70 -9.15
C ASP A 304 24.50 -16.24 -9.17
N LEU A 305 25.36 -15.69 -10.02
CA LEU A 305 26.80 -15.99 -10.05
C LEU A 305 27.47 -15.66 -8.70
N PHE A 306 27.11 -14.52 -8.10
CA PHE A 306 27.57 -14.13 -6.78
C PHE A 306 27.05 -15.07 -5.68
N TYR A 307 25.80 -15.51 -5.77
CA TYR A 307 25.23 -16.49 -4.85
C TYR A 307 25.99 -17.83 -4.95
N TYR A 308 26.30 -18.31 -6.15
CA TYR A 308 27.11 -19.53 -6.32
C TYR A 308 28.55 -19.37 -5.83
N SER A 309 29.18 -18.21 -6.05
CA SER A 309 30.53 -17.93 -5.52
C SER A 309 30.53 -17.80 -4.00
N LEU A 310 29.52 -17.17 -3.41
CA LEU A 310 29.35 -17.06 -1.97
C LEU A 310 29.02 -18.41 -1.34
N SER A 311 28.19 -19.22 -1.99
CA SER A 311 27.82 -20.57 -1.55
C SER A 311 29.00 -21.53 -1.61
N SER A 312 29.82 -21.47 -2.67
CA SER A 312 31.06 -22.24 -2.77
C SER A 312 32.12 -21.75 -1.78
N ALA A 313 32.26 -20.44 -1.56
CA ALA A 313 33.11 -19.90 -0.48
C ALA A 313 32.64 -20.38 0.90
N ARG A 314 31.33 -20.53 1.10
CA ARG A 314 30.74 -21.07 2.34
C ARG A 314 31.21 -22.49 2.65
N ILE A 315 31.60 -23.28 1.65
CA ILE A 315 32.21 -24.61 1.85
C ILE A 315 33.58 -24.48 2.54
N PHE A 316 34.39 -23.49 2.16
CA PHE A 316 35.70 -23.23 2.78
C PHE A 316 35.60 -22.70 4.21
N PHE A 317 34.52 -21.97 4.54
CA PHE A 317 34.28 -21.40 5.87
C PHE A 317 33.35 -22.26 6.76
N ARG A 318 32.95 -23.46 6.30
CA ARG A 318 32.20 -24.46 7.08
C ARG A 318 33.08 -25.51 7.76
N ALA A 319 34.38 -25.22 7.95
CA ALA A 319 35.33 -26.13 8.58
C ALA A 319 34.93 -26.58 10.02
N ASP A 320 34.05 -25.84 10.70
CA ASP A 320 33.74 -26.12 12.12
C ASP A 320 32.40 -26.82 12.37
N LYS A 321 31.58 -27.14 11.35
CA LYS A 321 30.27 -27.79 11.57
C LYS A 321 30.11 -29.18 10.96
N THR A 322 30.90 -29.57 9.95
CA THR A 322 30.80 -30.91 9.35
C THR A 322 31.30 -32.02 10.27
N ALA A 323 32.23 -31.76 11.20
CA ALA A 323 32.70 -32.79 12.13
C ALA A 323 31.64 -33.22 13.17
N ALA A 324 30.77 -32.29 13.60
CA ALA A 324 29.71 -32.58 14.57
C ALA A 324 28.47 -33.21 13.92
N GLU A 325 28.15 -32.80 12.69
CA GLU A 325 27.00 -33.32 11.94
C GLU A 325 27.29 -34.73 11.34
N GLU A 326 28.54 -35.05 10.96
CA GLU A 326 28.93 -36.41 10.53
C GLU A 326 28.95 -37.45 11.68
N SER A 327 29.13 -37.01 12.93
CA SER A 327 29.03 -37.91 14.10
C SER A 327 27.58 -38.30 14.42
N GLU A 328 26.61 -37.41 14.19
CA GLU A 328 25.20 -37.68 14.47
C GLU A 328 24.54 -38.56 13.39
N GLU A 329 25.03 -38.55 12.15
CA GLU A 329 24.53 -39.44 11.09
C GLU A 329 25.03 -40.88 11.25
N LYS A 330 26.24 -41.10 11.79
CA LYS A 330 26.76 -42.46 12.04
C LYS A 330 26.07 -43.18 13.19
N GLU A 331 25.55 -42.48 14.21
CA GLU A 331 24.79 -43.12 15.30
C GLU A 331 23.39 -43.56 14.88
N LYS A 332 22.78 -42.90 13.89
CA LYS A 332 21.45 -43.28 13.39
C LYS A 332 21.48 -44.55 12.52
N ASP A 333 22.53 -44.75 11.74
CA ASP A 333 22.68 -45.93 10.86
C ASP A 333 23.01 -47.24 11.61
N VAL A 334 23.56 -47.19 12.82
CA VAL A 334 23.81 -48.40 13.63
C VAL A 334 22.52 -48.92 14.27
N SER A 335 21.54 -48.06 14.55
CA SER A 335 20.27 -48.43 15.20
C SER A 335 19.24 -49.12 14.27
N SER A 336 19.43 -49.07 12.94
CA SER A 336 18.48 -49.59 11.95
C SER A 336 18.86 -50.96 11.37
N SER A 337 20.02 -51.52 11.73
CA SER A 337 20.56 -52.77 11.14
C SER A 337 20.46 -54.01 12.05
N THR A 338 19.79 -53.94 13.21
CA THR A 338 19.58 -55.11 14.09
C THR A 338 18.10 -55.48 14.20
N ALA A 339 17.60 -56.25 13.23
CA ALA A 339 16.46 -57.15 13.41
C ALA A 339 16.69 -58.43 12.57
N PRO A 340 16.40 -59.63 13.10
CA PRO A 340 16.92 -60.88 12.54
C PRO A 340 16.07 -61.41 11.39
N ALA A 341 16.76 -62.00 10.41
CA ALA A 341 16.18 -62.83 9.37
C ALA A 341 15.75 -64.18 9.96
N ASP A 342 14.51 -64.60 9.66
CA ASP A 342 14.15 -66.02 9.72
C ASP A 342 13.31 -66.42 8.50
N SER A 343 13.76 -67.51 7.90
CA SER A 343 13.30 -68.14 6.67
C SER A 343 12.54 -69.42 6.97
N SER A 344 11.39 -69.64 6.32
CA SER A 344 10.85 -70.99 6.05
C SER A 344 9.69 -70.87 5.04
N SER A 345 9.92 -71.16 3.76
CA SER A 345 9.73 -72.47 3.09
C SER A 345 8.27 -72.79 2.75
N SER A 346 7.92 -72.77 1.45
CA SER A 346 6.76 -73.47 0.92
C SER A 346 7.16 -74.24 -0.34
N THR A 347 7.13 -75.57 -0.23
CA THR A 347 7.19 -76.50 -1.37
C THR A 347 5.93 -77.35 -1.34
N GLN A 348 5.10 -77.13 -2.37
CA GLN A 348 4.25 -78.06 -3.13
C GLN A 348 3.65 -79.30 -2.44
N SER A 349 2.33 -79.52 -2.60
CA SER A 349 1.75 -80.29 -3.73
C SER A 349 0.36 -80.89 -3.43
N SER A 350 -0.51 -80.88 -4.46
CA SER A 350 -1.55 -81.89 -4.80
C SER A 350 -2.74 -82.08 -3.82
N THR A 351 -3.97 -82.41 -4.19
CA THR A 351 -4.60 -82.96 -5.41
C THR A 351 -6.12 -82.97 -5.19
N ALA A 352 -6.90 -82.73 -6.24
CA ALA A 352 -7.99 -83.59 -6.75
C ALA A 352 -8.75 -82.81 -7.83
#